data_AF-A0A843C7M9-F1
#
_entry.id   AF-A0A843C7M9-F1
#
_cell.length_a   1.000
_cell.length_b   1.000
_cell.length_c   1.000
_cell.angle_alpha   90.00
_cell.angle_beta   90.00
_cell.angle_gamma   90.00
#
_symmetry.space_group_name_H-M   'P 1'
#
loop_
_entity.id
_entity.type
_entity.pdbx_description
1 polymer ?
#
loop_
_entity_poly.entity_id
_entity_poly.type
_entity_poly.pdbx_seq_one_letter_code
_entity_poly.pdbx_strand_id
1 'polypeptide(L)'
;MPEKEIHFREFQKALQRATESMNEYYFRIGMADLEEYRYRERVYCYELYHQLRLALECFPYTLQGEMDKGGHPIIHPEIGPVKPDFILHEPKAMDANLVVMEVKPLNNSKERGLKKDLKSLTGFLDLGYYRAIHLIYGSLGRGNGGISKVINAYREYNGDSDRLNAYHGKLLLYWHKAYGEAAIIYDWERGDFNSNDK
;
A
#
# COMPACT_ATOMS: atom_id res chain seq x y z
N MET A 1 20.63 5.96 12.73
CA MET A 1 19.48 5.29 12.08
C MET A 1 19.88 5.01 10.64
N PRO A 2 19.61 3.83 10.06
CA PRO A 2 19.98 3.55 8.67
C PRO A 2 19.36 4.58 7.72
N GLU A 3 20.08 4.99 6.67
CA GLU A 3 19.62 6.01 5.70
C GLU A 3 18.25 5.70 5.10
N LYS A 4 18.01 4.44 4.70
CA LYS A 4 16.70 3.96 4.20
C LYS A 4 15.56 4.16 5.19
N GLU A 5 15.81 4.07 6.49
CA GLU A 5 14.79 4.31 7.52
C GLU A 5 14.44 5.80 7.61
N ILE A 6 15.40 6.70 7.39
CA ILE A 6 15.14 8.16 7.35
C ILE A 6 14.21 8.46 6.19
N HIS A 7 14.58 8.02 4.98
CA HIS A 7 13.78 8.23 3.79
C HIS A 7 12.43 7.52 3.84
N PHE A 8 12.37 6.33 4.44
CA PHE A 8 11.10 5.65 4.65
C PHE A 8 10.15 6.47 5.54
N ARG A 9 10.64 7.07 6.64
CA ARG A 9 9.82 7.94 7.49
C ARG A 9 9.37 9.22 6.77
N GLU A 10 10.23 9.81 5.94
CA GLU A 10 9.86 10.93 5.08
C GLU A 10 8.74 10.53 4.10
N PHE A 11 8.88 9.36 3.46
CA PHE A 11 7.84 8.80 2.60
C PHE A 11 6.53 8.55 3.36
N GLN A 12 6.57 8.02 4.59
CA GLN A 12 5.36 7.83 5.40
C GLN A 12 4.62 9.15 5.64
N LYS A 13 5.35 10.22 5.97
CA LYS A 13 4.75 11.56 6.14
C LYS A 13 4.15 12.06 4.82
N ALA A 14 4.83 11.81 3.70
CA ALA A 14 4.31 12.16 2.38
C ALA A 14 3.04 11.37 2.03
N LEU A 15 2.99 10.07 2.33
CA LEU A 15 1.81 9.22 2.13
C LEU A 15 0.62 9.69 2.96
N GLN A 16 0.84 10.07 4.22
CA GLN A 16 -0.20 10.65 5.06
C GLN A 16 -0.76 11.94 4.47
N ARG A 17 0.11 12.90 4.10
CA ARG A 17 -0.31 14.15 3.44
C ARG A 17 -1.04 13.92 2.11
N ALA A 18 -0.53 12.97 1.32
CA ALA A 18 -1.10 12.65 0.01
C ALA A 18 -2.50 12.04 0.13
N THR A 19 -2.71 11.16 1.11
CA THR A 19 -4.03 10.55 1.39
C THR A 19 -4.99 11.56 2.00
N GLU A 20 -4.54 12.41 2.91
CA GLU A 20 -5.32 13.51 3.47
C GLU A 20 -5.75 14.53 2.40
N SER A 21 -4.94 14.73 1.37
CA SER A 21 -5.25 15.65 0.24
C SER A 21 -6.19 15.03 -0.81
N MET A 22 -6.62 13.78 -0.64
CA MET A 22 -7.50 13.11 -1.60
C MET A 22 -8.88 13.76 -1.63
N ASN A 23 -9.30 14.20 -2.82
CA ASN A 23 -10.65 14.67 -3.05
C ASN A 23 -11.64 13.50 -3.13
N GLU A 24 -12.87 13.74 -2.66
CA GLU A 24 -13.97 12.77 -2.72
C GLU A 24 -14.17 12.15 -4.11
N TYR A 25 -14.07 12.95 -5.17
CA TYR A 25 -14.30 12.51 -6.55
C TYR A 25 -13.36 11.38 -6.99
N TYR A 26 -12.11 11.40 -6.51
CA TYR A 26 -11.12 10.35 -6.80
C TYR A 26 -11.19 9.20 -5.80
N PHE A 27 -11.77 9.44 -4.63
CA PHE A 27 -11.98 8.42 -3.60
C PHE A 27 -13.16 7.49 -3.94
N ARG A 28 -14.27 8.06 -4.40
CA ARG A 28 -15.47 7.33 -4.80
C ARG A 28 -16.17 8.03 -5.97
N ILE A 29 -16.56 7.26 -6.98
CA ILE A 29 -17.22 7.82 -8.16
C ILE A 29 -18.74 7.64 -8.00
N GLY A 30 -19.47 8.75 -8.01
CA GLY A 30 -20.91 8.74 -8.24
C GLY A 30 -21.20 8.51 -9.73
N MET A 31 -22.13 7.63 -10.07
CA MET A 31 -22.57 7.45 -11.45
C MET A 31 -23.91 8.16 -11.64
N ALA A 32 -24.09 8.84 -12.79
CA ALA A 32 -25.40 9.34 -13.16
C ALA A 32 -26.41 8.18 -13.15
N ASP A 33 -27.60 8.43 -12.61
CA ASP A 33 -28.73 7.50 -12.54
C ASP A 33 -28.55 6.26 -11.63
N LEU A 34 -27.52 6.24 -10.77
CA LEU A 34 -27.38 5.24 -9.70
C LEU A 34 -27.18 5.95 -8.36
N GLU A 35 -27.99 5.61 -7.36
CA GLU A 35 -27.84 6.11 -5.98
C GLU A 35 -26.55 5.62 -5.29
N GLU A 36 -25.80 4.70 -5.92
CA GLU A 36 -24.63 4.04 -5.34
C GLU A 36 -23.29 4.56 -5.85
N TYR A 37 -22.40 4.88 -4.91
CA TYR A 37 -20.99 5.18 -5.18
C TYR A 37 -20.20 3.90 -5.49
N ARG A 38 -19.27 3.99 -6.46
CA ARG A 38 -18.31 2.91 -6.76
C ARG A 38 -16.88 3.33 -6.49
N TYR A 39 -16.14 2.47 -5.79
CA TYR A 39 -14.69 2.59 -5.67
C TYR A 39 -14.02 2.12 -6.97
N ARG A 40 -13.12 2.94 -7.52
CA ARG A 40 -12.35 2.64 -8.74
C ARG A 40 -10.87 2.75 -8.43
N GLU A 41 -10.24 1.59 -8.21
CA GLU A 41 -8.82 1.44 -7.84
C GLU A 41 -7.89 2.32 -8.68
N ARG A 42 -7.99 2.27 -10.02
CA ARG A 42 -7.13 3.10 -10.89
C ARG A 42 -7.33 4.61 -10.74
N VAL A 43 -8.57 5.07 -10.55
CA VAL A 43 -8.85 6.50 -10.38
C VAL A 43 -8.26 7.01 -9.08
N TYR A 44 -8.42 6.22 -8.01
CA TYR A 44 -7.77 6.48 -6.73
C TYR A 44 -6.24 6.48 -6.86
N CYS A 45 -5.67 5.49 -7.55
CA CYS A 45 -4.21 5.40 -7.73
C CYS A 45 -3.64 6.58 -8.53
N TYR A 46 -4.33 7.08 -9.57
CA TYR A 46 -3.85 8.23 -10.32
C TYR A 46 -3.81 9.51 -9.48
N GLU A 47 -4.83 9.74 -8.66
CA GLU A 47 -4.82 10.88 -7.75
C GLU A 47 -3.78 10.71 -6.64
N LEU A 48 -3.68 9.53 -6.04
CA LEU A 48 -2.65 9.26 -5.03
C LEU A 48 -1.24 9.45 -5.60
N TYR A 49 -0.99 9.02 -6.84
CA TYR A 49 0.26 9.26 -7.54
C TYR A 49 0.54 10.76 -7.68
N HIS A 50 -0.45 11.54 -8.10
CA HIS A 50 -0.33 12.99 -8.23
C HIS A 50 0.01 13.64 -6.88
N GLN A 51 -0.73 13.32 -5.83
CA GLN A 51 -0.52 13.87 -4.49
C GLN A 51 0.84 13.46 -3.90
N LEU A 52 1.27 12.21 -4.10
CA LEU A 52 2.60 11.76 -3.71
C LEU A 52 3.71 12.49 -4.47
N ARG A 53 3.54 12.74 -5.78
CA ARG A 53 4.51 13.52 -6.57
C ARG A 53 4.71 14.94 -6.02
N LEU A 54 3.63 15.58 -5.56
CA LEU A 54 3.70 16.89 -4.91
C LEU A 54 4.37 16.80 -3.55
N ALA A 55 4.01 15.79 -2.75
CA ALA A 55 4.54 15.62 -1.38
C ALA A 55 6.01 15.17 -1.33
N LEU A 56 6.52 14.56 -2.40
CA LEU A 56 7.87 14.03 -2.54
C LEU A 56 8.76 14.90 -3.44
N GLU A 57 8.48 16.21 -3.53
CA GLU A 57 9.35 17.13 -4.25
C GLU A 57 10.79 17.05 -3.71
N CYS A 58 11.78 16.87 -4.60
CA CYS A 58 13.20 16.67 -4.25
C CYS A 58 13.52 15.42 -3.41
N PHE A 59 12.68 14.38 -3.45
CA PHE A 59 12.96 13.11 -2.78
C PHE A 59 14.01 12.27 -3.56
N PRO A 60 14.97 11.59 -2.90
CA PRO A 60 16.05 10.88 -3.58
C PRO A 60 15.60 9.62 -4.34
N TYR A 61 14.42 9.09 -4.03
CA TYR A 61 13.84 7.95 -4.76
C TYR A 61 12.83 8.41 -5.80
N THR A 62 12.82 7.72 -6.94
CA THR A 62 11.83 7.95 -8.00
C THR A 62 10.56 7.16 -7.71
N LEU A 63 9.43 7.86 -7.58
CA LEU A 63 8.11 7.26 -7.58
C LEU A 63 7.71 6.86 -9.00
N GLN A 64 7.30 5.61 -9.21
CA GLN A 64 6.76 5.12 -10.47
C GLN A 64 5.46 4.33 -10.21
N GLY A 65 4.45 4.59 -11.02
CA GLY A 65 3.18 3.85 -10.98
C GLY A 65 3.14 2.74 -12.02
N GLU A 66 2.42 1.67 -11.73
CA GLU A 66 2.09 0.62 -12.69
C GLU A 66 3.34 0.05 -13.42
N MET A 67 4.44 -0.16 -12.69
CA MET A 67 5.69 -0.64 -13.30
C MET A 67 5.59 -2.12 -13.64
N ASP A 68 5.58 -2.44 -14.94
CA ASP A 68 5.56 -3.83 -15.40
C ASP A 68 6.91 -4.51 -15.10
N LYS A 69 6.89 -5.53 -14.24
CA LYS A 69 8.07 -6.35 -13.92
C LYS A 69 8.03 -7.73 -14.57
N GLY A 70 7.05 -8.01 -15.43
CA GLY A 70 6.93 -9.29 -16.12
C GLY A 70 8.05 -9.59 -17.11
N GLY A 71 8.72 -8.57 -17.64
CA GLY A 71 9.94 -8.74 -18.45
C GLY A 71 11.24 -8.65 -17.66
N HIS A 72 11.19 -8.42 -16.34
CA HIS A 72 12.40 -8.11 -15.57
C HIS A 72 13.20 -9.39 -15.27
N PRO A 73 14.49 -9.47 -15.64
CA PRO A 73 15.27 -10.71 -15.63
C PRO A 73 15.49 -11.30 -14.24
N ILE A 74 15.36 -10.47 -13.19
CA ILE A 74 15.51 -10.90 -11.78
C ILE A 74 14.16 -11.09 -11.09
N ILE A 75 13.14 -10.29 -11.44
CA ILE A 75 11.89 -10.26 -10.68
C ILE A 75 10.92 -11.32 -11.23
N HIS A 76 10.82 -11.44 -12.55
CA HIS A 76 9.91 -12.39 -13.19
C HIS A 76 10.19 -13.85 -12.81
N PRO A 77 11.45 -14.34 -12.78
CA PRO A 77 11.72 -15.73 -12.38
C PRO A 77 11.32 -16.03 -10.93
N GLU A 78 11.45 -15.05 -10.04
CA GLU A 78 11.27 -15.24 -8.59
C GLU A 78 9.80 -15.10 -8.17
N ILE A 79 9.09 -14.09 -8.69
CA ILE A 79 7.73 -13.75 -8.23
C ILE A 79 6.69 -13.70 -9.35
N GLY A 80 7.08 -14.02 -10.59
CA GLY A 80 6.22 -14.07 -11.76
C GLY A 80 5.93 -12.71 -12.40
N PRO A 81 5.00 -12.64 -13.37
CA PRO A 81 4.61 -11.39 -14.01
C PRO A 81 3.76 -10.56 -13.06
N VAL A 82 4.43 -9.68 -12.32
CA VAL A 82 3.80 -8.76 -11.36
C VAL A 82 3.91 -7.32 -11.85
N LYS A 83 2.93 -6.52 -11.45
CA LYS A 83 2.81 -5.10 -11.79
C LYS A 83 2.28 -4.37 -10.57
N PRO A 84 3.14 -4.00 -9.61
CA PRO A 84 2.69 -3.28 -8.42
C PRO A 84 2.11 -1.93 -8.80
N ASP A 85 1.15 -1.46 -8.00
CA ASP A 85 0.56 -0.13 -8.20
C ASP A 85 1.61 0.97 -8.11
N PHE A 86 2.52 0.89 -7.12
CA PHE A 86 3.64 1.82 -7.00
C PHE A 86 4.95 1.17 -6.58
N ILE A 87 6.04 1.76 -7.04
CA ILE A 87 7.38 1.54 -6.50
C ILE A 87 8.07 2.88 -6.23
N LEU A 88 8.92 2.90 -5.20
CA LEU A 88 9.89 3.95 -4.95
C LEU A 88 11.27 3.32 -4.96
N HIS A 89 12.08 3.70 -5.94
CA HIS A 89 13.40 3.13 -6.15
C HIS A 89 14.34 4.12 -6.84
N GLU A 90 15.64 3.84 -6.81
CA GLU A 90 16.59 4.48 -7.70
C GLU A 90 16.65 3.70 -9.03
N PRO A 91 16.38 4.35 -10.18
CA PRO A 91 16.51 3.68 -11.46
C PRO A 91 17.93 3.13 -11.68
N LYS A 92 18.04 1.93 -12.25
CA LYS A 92 19.32 1.24 -12.60
C LYS A 92 20.14 0.70 -11.42
N ALA A 93 19.70 0.88 -10.17
CA ALA A 93 20.34 0.33 -8.99
C ALA A 93 19.39 -0.66 -8.28
N MET A 94 19.77 -1.94 -8.18
CA MET A 94 18.97 -2.97 -7.48
C MET A 94 19.10 -2.88 -5.96
N ASP A 95 20.14 -2.20 -5.48
CA ASP A 95 20.47 -1.97 -4.07
C ASP A 95 19.66 -0.81 -3.44
N ALA A 96 18.99 0.01 -4.26
CA ALA A 96 18.23 1.18 -3.83
C ALA A 96 16.71 1.05 -4.10
N ASN A 97 16.10 -0.07 -3.67
CA ASN A 97 14.65 -0.25 -3.64
C ASN A 97 14.08 0.12 -2.26
N LEU A 98 13.31 1.21 -2.16
CA LEU A 98 12.77 1.70 -0.89
C LEU A 98 11.41 1.06 -0.56
N VAL A 99 10.40 1.29 -1.40
CA VAL A 99 9.02 0.86 -1.12
C VAL A 99 8.41 0.22 -2.35
N VAL A 100 7.70 -0.89 -2.14
CA VAL A 100 6.67 -1.38 -3.07
C VAL A 100 5.31 -1.19 -2.41
N MET A 101 4.30 -0.83 -3.19
CA MET A 101 2.96 -0.61 -2.68
C MET A 101 1.89 -1.20 -3.60
N GLU A 102 0.93 -1.90 -3.00
CA GLU A 102 -0.31 -2.36 -3.63
C GLU A 102 -1.50 -1.66 -2.98
N VAL A 103 -2.47 -1.25 -3.77
CA VAL A 103 -3.66 -0.51 -3.34
C VAL A 103 -4.91 -1.33 -3.62
N LYS A 104 -5.79 -1.43 -2.61
CA LYS A 104 -7.07 -2.15 -2.75
C LYS A 104 -8.24 -1.37 -2.17
N PRO A 105 -9.37 -1.27 -2.88
CA PRO A 105 -10.59 -0.83 -2.23
C PRO A 105 -11.09 -1.92 -1.27
N LEU A 106 -11.59 -1.50 -0.12
CA LEU A 106 -12.06 -2.40 0.93
C LEU A 106 -13.18 -3.34 0.44
N ASN A 107 -14.08 -2.82 -0.39
CA ASN A 107 -15.21 -3.59 -0.94
C ASN A 107 -14.78 -4.68 -1.96
N ASN A 108 -13.59 -4.59 -2.54
CA ASN A 108 -13.06 -5.56 -3.51
C ASN A 108 -11.95 -6.45 -2.92
N SER A 109 -11.73 -6.36 -1.60
CA SER A 109 -10.73 -7.14 -0.87
C SER A 109 -11.23 -8.57 -0.61
N LYS A 110 -11.29 -9.38 -1.68
CA LYS A 110 -11.57 -10.82 -1.61
C LYS A 110 -10.34 -11.56 -1.09
N GLU A 111 -10.54 -12.60 -0.29
CA GLU A 111 -9.46 -13.35 0.39
C GLU A 111 -8.39 -13.85 -0.58
N ARG A 112 -8.79 -14.45 -1.71
CA ARG A 112 -7.86 -14.91 -2.75
C ARG A 112 -7.02 -13.76 -3.34
N GLY A 113 -7.63 -12.58 -3.52
CA GLY A 113 -6.93 -11.38 -3.98
C GLY A 113 -5.90 -10.95 -2.95
N LEU A 114 -6.31 -10.79 -1.68
CA LEU A 114 -5.42 -10.43 -0.59
C LEU A 114 -4.23 -11.40 -0.45
N LYS A 115 -4.47 -12.72 -0.52
CA LYS A 115 -3.41 -13.73 -0.47
C LYS A 115 -2.42 -13.59 -1.63
N LYS A 116 -2.90 -13.24 -2.84
CA LYS A 116 -2.05 -12.97 -4.01
C LYS A 116 -1.20 -11.72 -3.78
N ASP A 117 -1.83 -10.63 -3.37
CA ASP A 117 -1.16 -9.34 -3.13
C ASP A 117 -0.09 -9.49 -2.04
N LEU A 118 -0.41 -10.20 -0.94
CA LEU A 118 0.56 -10.51 0.13
C LEU A 118 1.74 -11.31 -0.38
N LYS A 119 1.52 -12.35 -1.20
CA LYS A 119 2.59 -13.13 -1.81
C LYS A 119 3.49 -12.28 -2.69
N SER A 120 2.92 -11.38 -3.49
CA SER A 120 3.70 -10.46 -4.32
C SER A 120 4.52 -9.48 -3.46
N LEU A 121 3.90 -8.86 -2.46
CA LEU A 121 4.56 -7.92 -1.55
C LEU A 121 5.72 -8.55 -0.77
N THR A 122 5.55 -9.75 -0.20
CA THR A 122 6.65 -10.45 0.47
C THR A 122 7.74 -10.86 -0.49
N GLY A 123 7.38 -11.29 -1.71
CA GLY A 123 8.37 -11.61 -2.74
C GLY A 123 9.22 -10.40 -3.14
N PHE A 124 8.66 -9.18 -3.17
CA PHE A 124 9.45 -7.96 -3.35
C PHE A 124 10.38 -7.68 -2.17
N LEU A 125 9.97 -7.99 -0.93
CA LEU A 125 10.84 -7.87 0.25
C LEU A 125 12.04 -8.83 0.14
N ASP A 126 11.81 -10.07 -0.31
CA ASP A 126 12.87 -11.06 -0.56
C ASP A 126 13.85 -10.59 -1.64
N LEU A 127 13.37 -9.80 -2.61
CA LEU A 127 14.15 -9.17 -3.67
C LEU A 127 14.84 -7.86 -3.24
N GLY A 128 14.80 -7.51 -1.95
CA GLY A 128 15.58 -6.40 -1.39
C GLY A 128 14.87 -5.06 -1.30
N TYR A 129 13.54 -5.01 -1.51
CA TYR A 129 12.77 -3.82 -1.15
C TYR A 129 12.81 -3.59 0.36
N TYR A 130 13.03 -2.34 0.78
CA TYR A 130 13.16 -2.01 2.20
C TYR A 130 11.85 -2.19 2.96
N ARG A 131 10.72 -1.77 2.38
CA ARG A 131 9.37 -1.93 2.93
C ARG A 131 8.36 -2.30 1.84
N ALA A 132 7.31 -2.98 2.25
CA ALA A 132 6.16 -3.31 1.43
C ALA A 132 4.89 -2.78 2.09
N ILE A 133 4.07 -2.08 1.33
CA ILE A 133 2.84 -1.46 1.82
C ILE A 133 1.65 -2.06 1.09
N HIS A 134 0.64 -2.47 1.86
CA HIS A 134 -0.68 -2.72 1.34
C HIS A 134 -1.60 -1.61 1.84
N LEU A 135 -2.03 -0.74 0.93
CA LEU A 135 -2.91 0.37 1.24
C LEU A 135 -4.35 -0.01 0.91
N ILE A 136 -5.17 -0.20 1.94
CA ILE A 136 -6.60 -0.41 1.78
C ILE A 136 -7.31 0.94 1.86
N TYR A 137 -8.26 1.21 0.97
CA TYR A 137 -9.05 2.45 1.04
C TYR A 137 -10.56 2.20 1.03
N GLY A 138 -11.28 3.14 1.65
CA GLY A 138 -12.72 3.13 1.77
C GLY A 138 -13.24 2.45 3.04
N SER A 139 -14.55 2.57 3.25
CA SER A 139 -15.28 1.97 4.36
C SER A 139 -16.54 1.26 3.86
N LEU A 140 -16.99 0.25 4.61
CA LEU A 140 -18.25 -0.46 4.36
C LEU A 140 -19.29 0.00 5.39
N GLY A 141 -20.07 1.03 5.05
CA GLY A 141 -21.19 1.51 5.86
C GLY A 141 -20.82 2.02 7.26
N ARG A 142 -21.78 2.03 8.18
CA ARG A 142 -21.58 2.45 9.59
C ARG A 142 -20.86 1.35 10.38
N GLY A 143 -19.55 1.21 10.23
CA GLY A 143 -18.72 0.37 11.10
C GLY A 143 -17.36 -0.04 10.51
N ASN A 144 -16.56 -0.73 11.32
CA ASN A 144 -15.23 -1.26 10.93
C ASN A 144 -15.30 -2.66 10.27
N GLY A 145 -16.49 -3.19 9.99
CA GLY A 145 -16.68 -4.62 9.64
C GLY A 145 -15.90 -5.12 8.42
N GLY A 146 -15.53 -4.24 7.49
CA GLY A 146 -14.73 -4.64 6.32
C GLY A 146 -13.26 -4.88 6.62
N ILE A 147 -12.64 -4.09 7.50
CA ILE A 147 -11.18 -4.12 7.69
C ILE A 147 -10.74 -5.35 8.50
N SER A 148 -11.60 -5.86 9.39
CA SER A 148 -11.35 -7.10 10.14
C SER A 148 -11.08 -8.29 9.24
N LYS A 149 -11.73 -8.36 8.06
CA LYS A 149 -11.47 -9.40 7.07
C LYS A 149 -10.05 -9.32 6.52
N VAL A 150 -9.56 -8.11 6.25
CA VAL A 150 -8.19 -7.89 5.79
C VAL A 150 -7.20 -8.31 6.88
N ILE A 151 -7.43 -7.88 8.12
CA ILE A 151 -6.60 -8.25 9.27
C ILE A 151 -6.55 -9.77 9.46
N ASN A 152 -7.68 -10.46 9.33
CA ASN A 152 -7.73 -11.92 9.42
C ASN A 152 -6.95 -12.59 8.29
N ALA A 153 -7.04 -12.08 7.04
CA ALA A 153 -6.25 -12.61 5.94
C ALA A 153 -4.74 -12.46 6.18
N TYR A 154 -4.31 -11.35 6.79
CA TYR A 154 -2.93 -11.17 7.23
C TYR A 154 -2.52 -12.14 8.34
N ARG A 155 -3.38 -12.33 9.35
CA ARG A 155 -3.11 -13.28 10.44
C ARG A 155 -2.99 -14.71 9.92
N GLU A 156 -3.87 -15.12 9.00
CA GLU A 156 -3.78 -16.42 8.33
C GLU A 156 -2.50 -16.55 7.50
N TYR A 157 -2.14 -15.51 6.75
CA TYR A 157 -0.94 -15.50 5.93
C TYR A 157 0.34 -15.56 6.78
N ASN A 158 0.32 -14.91 7.95
CA ASN A 158 1.44 -14.85 8.89
C ASN A 158 1.46 -16.01 9.90
N GLY A 159 0.36 -16.75 10.08
CA GLY A 159 0.23 -17.83 11.08
C GLY A 159 1.17 -19.03 10.90
N ASP A 160 1.95 -19.03 9.82
CA ASP A 160 3.14 -19.85 9.64
C ASP A 160 4.30 -19.19 10.41
N SER A 161 4.65 -19.73 11.58
CA SER A 161 5.50 -19.07 12.61
C SER A 161 6.83 -18.53 12.10
N ASP A 162 7.36 -19.10 11.02
CA ASP A 162 8.62 -18.68 10.40
C ASP A 162 8.47 -17.38 9.58
N ARG A 163 7.30 -17.13 8.98
CA ARG A 163 7.04 -15.94 8.16
C ARG A 163 6.72 -14.69 8.97
N LEU A 164 6.06 -14.87 10.12
CA LEU A 164 5.67 -13.77 11.01
C LEU A 164 6.91 -12.99 11.50
N ASN A 165 8.02 -13.70 11.71
CA ASN A 165 9.31 -13.09 12.07
C ASN A 165 10.05 -12.50 10.87
N ALA A 166 9.99 -13.13 9.69
CA ALA A 166 10.77 -12.72 8.52
C ALA A 166 10.43 -11.31 8.00
N TYR A 167 9.16 -10.92 8.07
CA TYR A 167 8.67 -9.63 7.56
C TYR A 167 8.16 -8.67 8.64
N HIS A 168 8.41 -8.98 9.92
CA HIS A 168 8.05 -8.12 11.03
C HIS A 168 8.63 -6.72 10.83
N GLY A 169 7.78 -5.69 10.92
CA GLY A 169 8.14 -4.29 10.68
C GLY A 169 8.49 -3.94 9.23
N LYS A 170 8.40 -4.88 8.28
CA LYS A 170 8.68 -4.66 6.85
C LYS A 170 7.44 -4.66 5.96
N LEU A 171 6.50 -5.57 6.23
CA LEU A 171 5.19 -5.64 5.56
C LEU A 171 4.16 -4.85 6.36
N LEU A 172 3.65 -3.77 5.80
CA LEU A 172 2.83 -2.79 6.50
C LEU A 172 1.43 -2.69 5.89
N LEU A 173 0.41 -2.71 6.75
CA LEU A 173 -0.98 -2.53 6.38
C LEU A 173 -1.41 -1.10 6.72
N TYR A 174 -1.81 -0.35 5.69
CA TYR A 174 -2.40 0.98 5.85
C TYR A 174 -3.89 0.96 5.52
N TRP A 175 -4.64 1.82 6.18
CA TRP A 175 -6.04 2.06 5.89
C TRP A 175 -6.32 3.55 5.71
N HIS A 176 -6.78 3.92 4.52
CA HIS A 176 -7.30 5.25 4.21
C HIS A 176 -8.84 5.20 4.21
N LYS A 177 -9.43 5.56 5.36
CA LYS A 177 -10.83 5.25 5.65
C LYS A 177 -11.82 6.12 4.87
N ALA A 178 -11.56 7.41 4.77
CA ALA A 178 -12.38 8.38 4.06
C ALA A 178 -11.49 9.45 3.42
N TYR A 179 -11.98 10.08 2.35
CA TYR A 179 -11.32 11.24 1.76
C TYR A 179 -11.12 12.36 2.79
N GLY A 180 -10.08 13.17 2.61
CA GLY A 180 -9.76 14.22 3.59
C GLY A 180 -9.12 13.71 4.88
N GLU A 181 -8.92 12.40 5.05
CA GLU A 181 -8.27 11.81 6.23
C GLU A 181 -6.91 11.22 5.83
N ALA A 182 -5.92 11.31 6.72
CA ALA A 182 -4.65 10.61 6.51
C ALA A 182 -4.83 9.09 6.64
N ALA A 183 -4.11 8.32 5.83
CA ALA A 183 -4.00 6.88 6.02
C ALA A 183 -3.31 6.54 7.34
N ILE A 184 -3.89 5.58 8.06
CA ILE A 184 -3.39 5.09 9.35
C ILE A 184 -2.80 3.69 9.21
N ILE A 185 -1.77 3.39 10.00
CA ILE A 185 -1.07 2.10 9.96
C ILE A 185 -1.60 1.16 11.03
N TYR A 186 -1.75 -0.13 10.71
CA TYR A 186 -2.11 -1.15 11.68
C TYR A 186 -0.91 -1.51 12.57
N ASP A 187 -1.11 -1.43 13.87
CA ASP A 187 -0.16 -1.83 14.90
C ASP A 187 -0.42 -3.29 15.30
N TRP A 188 0.51 -4.17 14.92
CA TRP A 188 0.40 -5.60 15.20
C TRP A 188 0.59 -5.96 16.67
N GLU A 189 1.24 -5.10 17.46
CA GLU A 189 1.45 -5.30 18.90
C GLU A 189 0.20 -4.90 19.69
N ARG A 190 -0.42 -3.77 19.31
CA ARG A 190 -1.63 -3.25 19.97
C ARG A 190 -2.92 -3.86 19.44
N GLY A 191 -2.92 -4.32 18.20
CA GLY A 191 -4.10 -4.90 17.56
C GLY A 191 -5.13 -3.88 17.08
N ASP A 192 -4.70 -2.65 16.82
CA ASP A 192 -5.52 -1.55 16.32
C ASP A 192 -4.80 -0.72 15.25
N PHE A 193 -5.46 0.28 14.69
CA PHE A 193 -4.82 1.25 13.81
C PHE A 193 -4.35 2.44 14.62
N ASN A 194 -3.05 2.75 14.55
CA ASN A 194 -2.51 3.96 15.16
C ASN A 194 -2.96 5.18 14.32
N SER A 195 -3.82 6.02 14.87
CA SER A 195 -3.79 7.44 14.50
C SER A 195 -2.47 7.98 15.03
N ASN A 196 -1.57 8.40 14.15
CA ASN A 196 -0.32 9.07 14.55
C ASN A 196 -0.60 10.47 15.10
N ASP A 197 -1.55 10.59 16.03
CA ASP A 197 -1.85 11.78 16.79
C ASP A 197 -1.25 11.61 18.20
N LYS A 198 0.08 11.81 18.29
CA LYS A 198 0.75 12.48 19.41
C LYS A 198 2.07 13.09 18.94
#